data_AF-A0A645FPZ7-F1
#
_entry.id   AF-A0A645FPZ7-F1
#
_cell.length_a   1.000
_cell.length_b   1.000
_cell.length_c   1.000
_cell.angle_alpha   90.00
_cell.angle_beta   90.00
_cell.angle_gamma   90.00
#
_symmetry.space_group_name_H-M   'P 1'
#
loop_
_entity.id
_entity.type
_entity.pdbx_description
1 polymer ?
#
loop_
_entity_poly.entity_id
_entity_poly.type
_entity_poly.pdbx_seq_one_letter_code
_entity_poly.pdbx_strand_id
1 'polypeptide(L)'
;MRPPGGYTTDLLSIALGSSFYDAYADIIMFDELKTDITKQNIVAITASRKDIFKYERDEKEILQKYKDSIVEYGRYPKGISLAMGDLYYYAKFDSLSSALEYAEYIRKKKQL
;
A
#
# COMPACT_ATOMS: atom_id res chain seq x y z
N MET A 1 19.15 -3.81 14.69
CA MET A 1 18.40 -4.21 13.47
C MET A 1 18.26 -2.97 12.58
N ARG A 2 17.98 -3.07 11.27
CA ARG A 2 17.69 -1.89 10.42
C ARG A 2 16.26 -1.97 9.88
N PRO A 3 15.55 -0.84 9.70
CA PRO A 3 14.22 -0.87 9.10
C PRO A 3 14.29 -1.30 7.62
N PRO A 4 13.18 -1.82 7.05
CA PRO A 4 13.08 -1.99 5.62
C PRO A 4 13.23 -0.65 4.91
N GLY A 5 13.78 -0.66 3.70
CA GLY A 5 13.99 0.56 2.92
C GLY A 5 12.81 0.91 2.02
N GLY A 6 12.87 2.11 1.43
CA GLY A 6 11.89 2.56 0.44
C GLY A 6 10.47 2.67 1.00
N TYR A 7 9.48 2.43 0.16
CA TYR A 7 8.06 2.62 0.47
C TYR A 7 7.44 1.50 1.33
N THR A 8 8.23 0.49 1.70
CA THR A 8 7.73 -0.59 2.56
C THR A 8 7.33 -0.06 3.94
N THR A 9 8.02 0.96 4.48
CA THR A 9 7.66 1.56 5.78
C THR A 9 6.31 2.26 5.76
N ASP A 10 5.89 2.78 4.61
CA ASP A 10 4.58 3.43 4.46
C ASP A 10 3.46 2.40 4.53
N LEU A 11 3.62 1.29 3.80
CA LEU A 11 2.73 0.12 3.89
C LEU A 11 2.64 -0.45 5.30
N LEU A 12 3.76 -0.54 6.01
CA LEU A 12 3.78 -1.01 7.41
C LEU A 12 3.07 -0.02 8.33
N SER A 13 3.24 1.29 8.13
CA SER A 13 2.53 2.29 8.92
C SER A 13 1.01 2.22 8.70
N ILE A 14 0.58 1.97 7.46
CA ILE A 14 -0.84 1.73 7.14
C ILE A 14 -1.36 0.48 7.85
N ALA A 15 -0.60 -0.63 7.82
CA ALA A 15 -1.00 -1.88 8.47
C ALA A 15 -1.08 -1.75 9.99
N LEU A 16 -0.14 -1.00 10.58
CA LEU A 16 -0.09 -0.71 12.01
C LEU A 16 -1.14 0.32 12.48
N GLY A 17 -1.72 1.08 11.55
CA GLY A 17 -2.57 2.23 11.88
C GLY A 17 -1.84 3.34 12.65
N SER A 18 -0.50 3.33 12.63
CA SER A 18 0.39 4.18 13.41
C SER A 18 1.75 4.28 12.73
N SER A 19 2.63 5.17 13.21
CA SER A 19 3.97 5.35 12.65
C SER A 19 4.82 4.08 12.86
N PHE A 20 5.23 3.44 11.77
CA PHE A 20 6.22 2.36 11.83
C PHE A 20 7.54 2.83 12.46
N TYR A 21 7.93 4.10 12.23
CA TYR A 21 9.15 4.65 12.80
C TYR A 21 9.08 4.84 14.32
N ASP A 22 7.91 5.15 14.86
CA ASP A 22 7.70 5.27 16.31
C ASP A 22 7.76 3.88 16.95
N ALA A 23 7.06 2.90 16.34
CA ALA A 23 7.15 1.50 16.75
C ALA A 23 8.59 0.97 16.70
N TYR A 24 9.34 1.31 15.65
CA TYR A 24 10.76 0.96 15.53
C TYR A 24 11.62 1.65 16.60
N ALA A 25 11.37 2.94 16.87
CA ALA A 25 12.10 3.68 17.91
C ALA A 25 11.84 3.10 19.31
N ASP A 26 10.59 2.69 19.59
CA ASP A 26 10.24 2.05 20.86
C ASP A 26 11.06 0.78 21.09
N ILE A 27 11.12 -0.09 20.08
CA ILE A 27 11.86 -1.35 20.13
C ILE A 27 13.35 -1.08 20.36
N ILE A 28 13.93 -0.09 19.67
CA ILE A 28 15.37 0.19 19.76
C ILE A 28 15.74 0.87 21.08
N MET A 29 14.90 1.76 21.61
CA MET A 29 15.20 2.52 22.83
C MET A 29 14.83 1.79 24.12
N PHE A 30 13.76 0.99 24.10
CA PHE A 30 13.14 0.46 25.32
C PHE A 30 12.97 -1.06 25.31
N ASP A 31 13.31 -1.76 24.22
CA ASP A 31 13.11 -3.21 24.05
C ASP A 31 11.63 -3.63 24.24
N GLU A 32 10.71 -2.72 23.93
CA GLU A 32 9.26 -2.94 24.01
C GLU A 32 8.55 -2.23 22.86
N LEU A 33 7.30 -2.61 22.61
CA LEU A 33 6.42 -1.89 21.69
C LEU A 33 5.33 -1.18 22.49
N LYS A 34 5.34 0.14 22.49
CA LYS A 34 4.35 0.94 23.25
C LYS A 34 3.05 1.13 22.47
N THR A 35 3.10 0.95 21.16
CA THR A 35 1.93 0.97 20.29
C THR A 35 1.12 -0.32 20.45
N ASP A 36 -0.17 -0.19 20.74
CA ASP A 36 -1.08 -1.35 20.79
C ASP A 36 -1.45 -1.82 19.38
N ILE A 37 -0.72 -2.83 18.91
CA ILE A 37 -0.91 -3.46 17.59
C ILE A 37 -2.03 -4.51 17.55
N THR A 38 -2.70 -4.77 18.68
CA THR A 38 -3.76 -5.80 18.74
C THR A 38 -5.13 -5.27 18.35
N LYS A 39 -5.28 -3.94 18.24
CA LYS A 39 -6.58 -3.27 18.08
C LYS A 39 -7.25 -3.51 16.73
N GLN A 40 -6.50 -3.69 15.64
CA GLN A 40 -7.06 -3.84 14.30
C GLN A 40 -6.21 -4.80 13.47
N ASN A 41 -6.84 -5.86 12.96
CA ASN A 41 -6.20 -6.78 12.01
C ASN A 41 -6.48 -6.29 10.59
N ILE A 42 -5.57 -5.47 10.07
CA ILE A 42 -5.70 -4.84 8.75
C ILE A 42 -4.70 -5.46 7.77
N VAL A 43 -5.16 -5.68 6.54
CA VAL A 43 -4.33 -5.99 5.39
C VAL A 43 -4.06 -4.70 4.62
N ALA A 44 -2.82 -4.19 4.71
CA ALA A 44 -2.35 -3.12 3.83
C ALA A 44 -1.79 -3.72 2.53
N ILE A 45 -2.14 -3.13 1.38
CA ILE A 45 -1.72 -3.60 0.07
C ILE A 45 -1.43 -2.44 -0.88
N THR A 46 -0.50 -2.66 -1.81
CA THR A 46 -0.28 -1.78 -2.96
C THR A 46 -0.64 -2.47 -4.26
N ALA A 47 -1.38 -1.77 -5.10
CA ALA A 47 -1.56 -2.10 -6.51
C ALA A 47 -0.81 -1.09 -7.37
N SER A 48 0.11 -1.57 -8.21
CA SER A 48 0.89 -0.71 -9.11
C SER A 48 0.52 -0.93 -10.58
N ARG A 49 0.67 0.12 -11.39
CA ARG A 49 0.47 0.10 -12.85
C ARG A 49 1.70 0.61 -13.58
N LYS A 50 1.89 0.18 -14.83
CA LYS A 50 2.92 0.73 -15.74
C LYS A 50 2.25 1.43 -16.91
N ASP A 51 2.80 2.56 -17.34
CA ASP A 51 2.22 3.38 -18.42
C ASP A 51 2.19 2.65 -19.78
N ILE A 52 3.06 1.66 -19.97
CA ILE A 52 3.13 0.84 -21.20
C ILE A 52 1.90 -0.05 -21.42
N PHE A 53 1.06 -0.27 -20.41
CA PHE A 53 -0.13 -1.10 -20.52
C PHE A 53 -1.41 -0.26 -20.55
N LYS A 54 -2.41 -0.75 -21.27
CA LYS A 54 -3.78 -0.21 -21.22
C LYS A 54 -4.58 -1.01 -20.19
N TYR A 55 -5.19 -0.31 -19.24
CA TYR A 55 -6.00 -0.90 -18.18
C TYR A 55 -7.49 -0.75 -18.47
N GLU A 56 -8.31 -1.69 -18.00
CA GLU A 56 -9.76 -1.63 -18.19
C GLU A 56 -10.38 -0.43 -17.49
N ARG A 57 -9.85 -0.06 -16.31
CA ARG A 57 -10.39 0.97 -15.42
C ARG A 57 -9.54 2.23 -15.45
N ASP A 58 -10.17 3.37 -15.61
CA ASP A 58 -9.50 4.65 -15.42
C ASP A 58 -9.29 4.98 -13.93
N GLU A 59 -8.48 6.00 -13.65
CA GLU A 59 -8.15 6.38 -12.28
C GLU A 59 -9.36 6.91 -11.51
N LYS A 60 -10.27 7.64 -12.17
CA LYS A 60 -11.47 8.19 -11.51
C LYS A 60 -12.40 7.07 -11.07
N GLU A 61 -12.60 6.04 -11.90
CA GLU A 61 -13.39 4.85 -11.54
C GLU A 61 -12.81 4.14 -10.31
N ILE A 62 -11.49 3.99 -10.24
CA ILE A 62 -10.80 3.34 -9.11
C ILE A 62 -10.98 4.14 -7.82
N LEU A 63 -10.68 5.44 -7.89
CA LEU A 63 -10.77 6.34 -6.73
C LEU A 63 -12.20 6.46 -6.23
N GLN A 64 -13.19 6.43 -7.12
CA GLN A 64 -14.60 6.46 -6.72
C GLN A 64 -15.02 5.13 -6.06
N LYS A 65 -14.63 3.98 -6.63
CA LYS A 65 -15.02 2.66 -6.12
C LYS A 65 -14.37 2.32 -4.77
N TYR A 66 -13.11 2.70 -4.58
CA TYR A 66 -12.33 2.38 -3.38
C TYR A 66 -11.99 3.60 -2.53
N LYS A 67 -12.82 4.65 -2.59
CA LYS A 67 -12.61 5.93 -1.87
C LYS A 67 -12.35 5.76 -0.37
N ASP A 68 -13.00 4.78 0.26
CA ASP A 68 -12.93 4.54 1.70
C ASP A 68 -11.79 3.59 2.08
N SER A 69 -11.20 2.90 1.10
CA SER A 69 -10.11 1.92 1.30
C SER A 69 -8.73 2.47 0.90
N ILE A 70 -8.67 3.34 -0.12
CA ILE A 70 -7.43 3.94 -0.59
C ILE A 70 -6.94 4.97 0.44
N VAL A 71 -5.70 4.80 0.88
CA VAL A 71 -5.04 5.68 1.84
C VAL A 71 -4.17 6.70 1.11
N GLU A 72 -3.46 6.26 0.07
CA GLU A 72 -2.57 7.10 -0.71
C GLU A 72 -2.49 6.58 -2.14
N TYR A 73 -2.32 7.46 -3.11
CA TYR A 73 -2.07 7.09 -4.49
C TYR A 73 -1.23 8.15 -5.16
N GLY A 74 -0.53 7.77 -6.23
CA GLY A 74 0.33 8.70 -6.93
C GLY A 74 1.23 8.04 -7.94
N ARG A 75 2.31 8.74 -8.25
CA ARG A 75 3.32 8.33 -9.23
C ARG A 75 4.66 8.14 -8.54
N TYR A 76 5.26 6.97 -8.76
CA TYR A 76 6.62 6.74 -8.28
C TYR A 76 7.63 7.60 -9.06
N PRO A 77 8.72 8.03 -8.42
CA PRO A 77 9.85 8.63 -9.12
C PRO A 77 10.39 7.71 -10.23
N LYS A 78 10.80 8.30 -11.36
CA LYS A 78 11.32 7.55 -12.52
C LYS A 78 12.46 6.60 -12.17
N GLY A 79 13.30 6.96 -11.20
CA GLY A 79 14.44 6.15 -10.77
C GLY A 79 14.07 4.77 -10.20
N ILE A 80 12.83 4.59 -9.73
CA ILE A 80 12.37 3.32 -9.14
C ILE A 80 11.19 2.70 -9.90
N SER A 81 10.59 3.41 -10.86
CA SER A 81 9.37 2.97 -11.53
C SER A 81 9.56 1.73 -12.41
N LEU A 82 10.80 1.48 -12.84
CA LEU A 82 11.18 0.25 -13.53
C LEU A 82 10.83 -0.99 -12.70
N ALA A 83 11.14 -0.99 -11.40
CA ALA A 83 10.87 -2.09 -10.50
C ALA A 83 9.45 -2.01 -9.89
N MET A 84 9.01 -0.82 -9.49
CA MET A 84 7.80 -0.63 -8.69
C MET A 84 6.51 -0.50 -9.49
N GLY A 85 6.60 -0.12 -10.77
CA GLY A 85 5.50 0.46 -11.53
C GLY A 85 5.58 1.99 -11.57
N ASP A 86 4.84 2.61 -12.47
CA ASP A 86 4.78 4.05 -12.63
C ASP A 86 3.77 4.68 -11.67
N LEU A 87 2.59 4.06 -11.51
CA LEU A 87 1.55 4.50 -10.58
C LEU A 87 1.40 3.53 -9.41
N TYR A 88 0.99 4.03 -8.25
CA TYR A 88 0.65 3.25 -7.07
C TYR A 88 -0.69 3.66 -6.48
N TYR A 89 -1.34 2.69 -5.87
CA TYR A 89 -2.55 2.86 -5.08
C TYR A 89 -2.41 2.01 -3.82
N TYR A 90 -2.17 2.67 -2.68
CA TYR A 90 -2.10 2.06 -1.35
C TYR A 90 -3.49 2.02 -0.75
N ALA A 91 -3.86 0.86 -0.24
CA ALA A 91 -5.16 0.66 0.36
C ALA A 91 -5.07 -0.28 1.56
N LYS A 92 -6.12 -0.24 2.38
CA LYS A 92 -6.29 -1.11 3.54
C LYS A 92 -7.63 -1.82 3.51
N PHE A 93 -7.64 -3.07 3.98
CA PHE A 93 -8.81 -3.93 4.00
C PHE A 93 -8.83 -4.79 5.27
N ASP A 94 -10.02 -5.24 5.67
CA ASP A 94 -10.18 -6.14 6.82
C ASP A 94 -9.90 -7.61 6.48
N SER A 95 -9.65 -7.92 5.20
CA SER A 95 -9.37 -9.29 4.75
C SER A 95 -8.38 -9.33 3.59
N LEU A 96 -7.64 -10.44 3.51
CA LEU A 96 -6.74 -10.71 2.40
C LEU A 96 -7.49 -10.88 1.08
N SER A 97 -8.69 -11.50 1.10
CA SER A 97 -9.49 -11.70 -0.12
C SER A 97 -9.84 -10.35 -0.75
N SER A 98 -10.38 -9.42 0.04
CA SER A 98 -10.75 -8.08 -0.44
C SER A 98 -9.55 -7.30 -0.96
N ALA A 99 -8.39 -7.43 -0.30
CA ALA A 99 -7.14 -6.81 -0.75
C ALA A 99 -6.68 -7.37 -2.11
N LEU A 100 -6.75 -8.69 -2.30
CA LEU A 100 -6.37 -9.34 -3.56
C LEU A 100 -7.35 -9.00 -4.70
N GLU A 101 -8.65 -8.99 -4.42
CA GLU A 101 -9.68 -8.56 -5.39
C GLU A 101 -9.46 -7.11 -5.84
N TYR A 102 -9.10 -6.22 -4.90
CA TYR A 102 -8.71 -4.85 -5.21
C TYR A 102 -7.48 -4.79 -6.12
N ALA A 103 -6.43 -5.55 -5.81
CA ALA A 103 -5.21 -5.57 -6.61
C ALA A 103 -5.47 -6.07 -8.04
N GLU A 104 -6.28 -7.11 -8.20
CA GLU A 104 -6.72 -7.63 -9.50
C GLU A 104 -7.55 -6.59 -10.26
N TYR A 105 -8.53 -5.96 -9.60
CA TYR A 105 -9.36 -4.93 -10.21
C TYR A 105 -8.54 -3.77 -10.79
N ILE A 106 -7.53 -3.31 -10.04
CA ILE A 106 -6.63 -2.25 -10.51
C ILE A 106 -5.71 -2.75 -11.62
N ARG A 107 -5.17 -3.97 -11.54
CA ARG A 107 -4.18 -4.46 -12.52
C ARG A 107 -4.80 -5.00 -13.80
N LYS A 108 -6.12 -5.16 -13.86
CA LYS A 108 -6.82 -5.73 -15.01
C LYS A 108 -6.56 -4.92 -16.29
N LYS A 109 -5.90 -5.56 -17.26
CA LYS A 109 -5.51 -4.98 -18.56
C LYS A 109 -6.64 -5.15 -19.58
N LYS A 110 -6.78 -4.20 -20.50
CA LYS A 110 -7.66 -4.38 -21.66
C LYS A 110 -7.12 -5.54 -22.51
N GLN A 111 -7.99 -6.48 -22.89
CA GLN A 111 -7.66 -7.46 -23.92
C GLN A 111 -7.56 -6.73 -25.26
N LEU A 112 -6.52 -7.05 -26.03
CA LEU A 112 -6.27 -6.51 -27.37
C LEU A 112 -7.02 -7.33 -28.41
#